data_AF-A0A523HCF4-F1
#
_entry.id   AF-A0A523HCF4-F1
#
_cell.length_a   1.000
_cell.length_b   1.000
_cell.length_c   1.000
_cell.angle_alpha   90.00
_cell.angle_beta   90.00
_cell.angle_gamma   90.00
#
_symmetry.space_group_name_H-M   'P 1'
#
loop_
_entity.id
_entity.type
_entity.pdbx_description
1 polymer ?
#
loop_
_entity_poly.entity_id
_entity_poly.type
_entity_poly.pdbx_seq_one_letter_code
_entity_poly.pdbx_strand_id
1 'polypeptide(L)'
;MTRLATTIKAALVLLLTVIGCSGNSTDPVSSDATLAKSSDASETFGFGSEFGQRALGPIGEVLELSDTQKEQIKAILQQHRESFRGHGREYKKDMSFEERRAQRQATHASLRDEIFTVLTAEQRAKAEALKAQLDNGQMPEEIIGKRLDRLREKLHLADEQVAQLKALDTWNTLRQDRKNSDGQREFHKQRNAFHVEYEKQMLNILTPEQQTLFAEMKAQRREQMKRRFHKFGEKHAQRRIEHLTDALGLDEAQQAQLEEIFANLRANFEEELQQGSGRRNRDRMRQAMHDKMSEVDERTRAILTAEQLQKYEELKAEHGKRRGGGF
;
A
#
# COMPACT_ATOMS: atom_id res chain seq x y z
N MET A 1 15.73 43.04 -1.73
CA MET A 1 14.59 42.42 -1.03
C MET A 1 13.63 41.67 -1.97
N THR A 2 14.11 40.89 -2.96
CA THR A 2 13.22 40.17 -3.91
C THR A 2 13.83 38.88 -4.49
N ARG A 3 14.42 38.01 -3.65
CA ARG A 3 14.83 36.64 -4.07
C ARG A 3 14.75 35.62 -2.93
N LEU A 4 13.57 35.43 -2.34
CA LEU A 4 13.35 34.42 -1.28
C LEU A 4 12.00 33.67 -1.39
N ALA A 5 11.35 33.66 -2.57
CA ALA A 5 9.98 33.17 -2.72
C ALA A 5 9.80 31.88 -3.56
N THR A 6 10.86 31.12 -3.88
CA THR A 6 10.74 30.01 -4.86
C THR A 6 11.36 28.68 -4.45
N THR A 7 11.45 28.35 -3.16
CA THR A 7 11.95 27.04 -2.69
C THR A 7 11.18 26.43 -1.52
N ILE A 8 9.83 26.39 -1.61
CA ILE A 8 9.00 25.58 -0.69
C ILE A 8 7.88 24.89 -1.48
N LYS A 9 8.18 23.83 -2.25
CA LYS A 9 7.14 22.98 -2.88
C LYS A 9 7.39 21.46 -2.83
N ALA A 10 8.28 20.98 -1.96
CA ALA A 10 8.58 19.54 -1.88
C ALA A 10 8.69 19.01 -0.44
N ALA A 11 7.65 19.15 0.40
CA ALA A 11 7.68 18.66 1.78
C ALA A 11 6.28 18.46 2.41
N LEU A 12 5.39 17.69 1.78
CA LEU A 12 4.03 17.47 2.33
C LEU A 12 3.42 16.06 2.17
N VAL A 13 4.22 15.03 1.88
CA VAL A 13 3.68 13.68 1.58
C VAL A 13 3.93 12.65 2.70
N LEU A 14 4.67 12.99 3.77
CA LEU A 14 5.31 11.93 4.56
C LEU A 14 4.61 11.46 5.84
N LEU A 15 3.59 12.17 6.34
CA LEU A 15 2.85 11.71 7.52
C LEU A 15 1.88 10.53 7.21
N LEU A 16 1.55 10.32 5.92
CA LEU A 16 0.65 9.23 5.47
C LEU A 16 1.33 8.10 4.71
N THR A 17 2.62 8.19 4.38
CA THR A 17 3.34 7.08 3.72
C THR A 17 3.46 5.81 4.59
N VAL A 18 3.22 5.90 5.90
CA VAL A 18 3.16 4.72 6.80
C VAL A 18 1.81 4.01 6.74
N ILE A 19 0.75 4.66 6.22
CA ILE A 19 -0.59 4.09 6.05
C ILE A 19 -1.00 4.24 4.59
N GLY A 20 -0.57 3.28 3.75
CA GLY A 20 -1.26 3.01 2.49
C GLY A 20 -0.66 3.57 1.21
N CYS A 21 0.63 3.91 1.14
CA CYS A 21 1.32 3.99 -0.16
C CYS A 21 1.87 2.61 -0.58
N SER A 22 1.00 1.60 -0.64
CA SER A 22 1.30 0.38 -1.39
C SER A 22 1.06 0.64 -2.88
N GLY A 23 2.16 0.95 -3.58
CA GLY A 23 2.28 0.85 -5.04
C GLY A 23 1.87 2.08 -5.84
N ASN A 24 2.85 2.84 -6.33
CA ASN A 24 2.77 3.41 -7.67
C ASN A 24 2.65 2.23 -8.66
N SER A 25 1.45 1.68 -8.82
CA SER A 25 1.09 0.96 -10.03
C SER A 25 0.49 1.99 -10.97
N THR A 26 1.13 2.19 -12.12
CA THR A 26 0.73 3.10 -13.20
C THR A 26 -0.42 2.54 -14.06
N ASP A 27 -1.12 1.49 -13.61
CA ASP A 27 -2.25 0.92 -14.36
C ASP A 27 -3.58 1.60 -13.99
N PRO A 28 -4.26 2.28 -14.93
CA PRO A 28 -5.62 2.74 -14.74
C PRO A 28 -6.59 1.55 -14.90
N VAL A 29 -7.15 1.07 -13.78
CA VAL A 29 -8.32 0.18 -13.81
C VAL A 29 -9.56 1.07 -13.95
N SER A 30 -10.19 1.05 -15.12
CA SER A 30 -11.46 1.72 -15.42
C SER A 30 -12.59 0.71 -15.33
N SER A 31 -13.63 1.01 -14.56
CA SER A 31 -14.92 0.32 -14.65
C SER A 31 -16.02 1.35 -14.47
N ASP A 32 -16.70 1.63 -15.60
CA ASP A 32 -18.01 2.26 -15.67
C ASP A 32 -19.06 1.16 -15.47
N ALA A 33 -19.74 1.21 -14.34
CA ALA A 33 -21.01 0.55 -14.08
C ALA A 33 -21.69 1.38 -12.99
N THR A 34 -22.85 1.94 -13.32
CA THR A 34 -23.69 2.76 -12.43
C THR A 34 -24.29 1.86 -11.34
N LEU A 35 -23.55 1.65 -10.26
CA LEU A 35 -24.00 0.82 -9.13
C LEU A 35 -24.82 1.65 -8.14
N ALA A 36 -26.06 1.21 -7.94
CA ALA A 36 -26.97 1.69 -6.91
C ALA A 36 -26.34 1.58 -5.51
N LYS A 37 -26.61 2.59 -4.68
CA LYS A 37 -26.15 2.69 -3.28
C LYS A 37 -26.70 1.51 -2.44
N SER A 38 -25.91 0.46 -2.23
CA SER A 38 -26.12 -0.47 -1.11
C SER A 38 -25.28 0.00 0.08
N SER A 39 -25.94 0.68 1.03
CA SER A 39 -25.32 1.25 2.24
C SER A 39 -25.01 0.23 3.34
N ASP A 40 -25.28 -1.06 3.12
CA ASP A 40 -25.35 -2.05 4.20
C ASP A 40 -24.15 -3.00 4.31
N ALA A 41 -23.20 -2.93 3.37
CA ALA A 41 -22.03 -3.82 3.36
C ALA A 41 -20.80 -3.26 4.10
N SER A 42 -20.92 -2.15 4.83
CA SER A 42 -19.77 -1.50 5.48
C SER A 42 -19.50 -1.97 6.92
N GLU A 43 -20.47 -2.61 7.58
CA GLU A 43 -20.37 -3.02 8.99
C GLU A 43 -19.70 -4.39 9.20
N THR A 44 -19.74 -5.29 8.21
CA THR A 44 -19.20 -6.67 8.34
C THR A 44 -17.70 -6.79 8.03
N PHE A 45 -17.03 -5.68 7.70
CA PHE A 45 -15.58 -5.68 7.48
C PHE A 45 -14.84 -5.34 8.76
N GLY A 46 -14.27 -6.36 9.42
CA GLY A 46 -13.25 -6.28 10.49
C GLY A 46 -11.93 -5.60 10.07
N PHE A 47 -12.00 -4.55 9.26
CA PHE A 47 -10.98 -3.52 9.07
C PHE A 47 -11.18 -2.34 10.05
N GLY A 48 -12.29 -2.31 10.82
CA GLY A 48 -12.74 -1.14 11.59
C GLY A 48 -12.07 -0.89 12.95
N SER A 49 -11.48 -1.88 13.62
CA SER A 49 -10.91 -1.69 14.97
C SER A 49 -9.38 -1.60 14.97
N GLU A 50 -8.66 -2.57 14.39
CA GLU A 50 -7.18 -2.56 14.40
C GLU A 50 -6.55 -1.53 13.46
N PHE A 51 -7.24 -1.15 12.36
CA PHE A 51 -6.68 -0.17 11.43
C PHE A 51 -6.66 1.23 12.04
N GLY A 52 -7.63 1.58 12.90
CA GLY A 52 -7.64 2.86 13.63
C GLY A 52 -6.45 2.99 14.59
N GLN A 53 -6.15 1.95 15.36
CA GLN A 53 -4.98 1.93 16.24
C GLN A 53 -3.66 1.96 15.46
N ARG A 54 -3.60 1.32 14.28
CA ARG A 54 -2.40 1.39 13.41
C ARG A 54 -2.30 2.68 12.58
N ALA A 55 -3.41 3.41 12.38
CA ALA A 55 -3.48 4.60 11.55
C ALA A 55 -2.78 5.83 12.16
N LEU A 56 -2.43 5.81 13.43
CA LEU A 56 -1.59 6.87 14.02
C LEU A 56 -0.17 6.39 14.30
N GLY A 57 0.06 5.07 14.22
CA GLY A 57 1.37 4.45 14.37
C GLY A 57 2.08 4.90 15.65
N PRO A 58 3.42 4.96 15.64
CA PRO A 58 4.20 5.52 16.75
C PRO A 58 3.98 7.03 16.95
N ILE A 59 3.53 7.77 15.92
CA ILE A 59 3.36 9.23 16.02
C ILE A 59 2.25 9.57 17.01
N GLY A 60 1.14 8.83 17.01
CA GLY A 60 0.07 9.04 17.99
C GLY A 60 0.50 8.82 19.43
N GLU A 61 1.41 7.87 19.68
CA GLU A 61 2.00 7.65 21.01
C GLU A 61 3.00 8.75 21.39
N VAL A 62 3.79 9.24 20.43
CA VAL A 62 4.73 10.35 20.66
C VAL A 62 3.99 11.67 20.93
N LEU A 63 2.84 11.89 20.30
CA LEU A 63 2.00 13.06 20.55
C LEU A 63 1.12 12.92 21.80
N GLU A 64 1.15 11.77 22.46
CA GLU A 64 0.37 11.49 23.68
C GLU A 64 -1.12 11.82 23.47
N LEU A 65 -1.67 11.38 22.34
CA LEU A 65 -3.06 11.65 22.00
C LEU A 65 -3.98 11.01 23.04
N SER A 66 -4.94 11.79 23.54
CA SER A 66 -6.04 11.25 24.35
C SER A 66 -6.93 10.32 23.52
N ASP A 67 -7.69 9.45 24.17
CA ASP A 67 -8.56 8.51 23.46
C ASP A 67 -9.64 9.23 22.65
N THR A 68 -10.19 10.34 23.16
CA THR A 68 -11.11 11.21 22.42
C THR A 68 -10.45 11.79 21.16
N GLN A 69 -9.20 12.26 21.25
CA GLN A 69 -8.47 12.75 20.08
C GLN A 69 -8.21 11.64 19.05
N LYS A 70 -7.85 10.43 19.50
CA LYS A 70 -7.65 9.27 18.62
C LYS A 70 -8.94 8.93 17.86
N GLU A 71 -10.09 8.95 18.53
CA GLU A 71 -11.40 8.71 17.92
C GLU A 71 -11.76 9.79 16.88
N GLN A 72 -11.58 11.07 17.23
CA GLN A 72 -11.82 12.19 16.31
C GLN A 72 -10.93 12.10 15.07
N ILE A 73 -9.62 11.83 15.24
CA ILE A 73 -8.69 11.67 14.11
C ILE A 73 -9.06 10.45 13.27
N LYS A 74 -9.50 9.35 13.89
CA LYS A 74 -9.97 8.16 13.16
C LYS A 74 -11.19 8.49 12.29
N ALA A 75 -12.14 9.27 12.80
CA ALA A 75 -13.31 9.71 12.05
C ALA A 75 -12.91 10.59 10.85
N ILE A 76 -12.01 11.57 11.05
CA ILE A 76 -11.44 12.41 9.99
C ILE A 76 -10.78 11.54 8.89
N LEU A 77 -9.93 10.59 9.28
CA LEU A 77 -9.25 9.68 8.35
C LEU A 77 -10.23 8.79 7.56
N GLN A 78 -11.33 8.36 8.19
CA GLN A 78 -12.36 7.57 7.54
C GLN A 78 -13.14 8.40 6.51
N GLN A 79 -13.60 9.59 6.89
CA GLN A 79 -14.29 10.51 5.99
C GLN A 79 -13.44 10.83 4.76
N HIS A 80 -12.16 11.11 4.98
CA HIS A 80 -11.21 11.41 3.91
C HIS A 80 -10.94 10.19 3.00
N ARG A 81 -10.97 8.98 3.55
CA ARG A 81 -10.89 7.75 2.76
C ARG A 81 -12.12 7.58 1.87
N GLU A 82 -13.30 7.90 2.38
CA GLU A 82 -14.56 7.82 1.64
C GLU A 82 -14.63 8.83 0.51
N SER A 83 -14.19 10.09 0.75
CA SER A 83 -14.09 11.09 -0.31
C SER A 83 -13.15 10.63 -1.44
N PHE A 84 -11.99 10.07 -1.09
CA PHE A 84 -11.06 9.51 -2.07
C PHE A 84 -11.60 8.28 -2.82
N ARG A 85 -12.40 7.43 -2.18
CA ARG A 85 -12.99 6.25 -2.83
C ARG A 85 -13.95 6.66 -3.94
N GLY A 86 -14.78 7.67 -3.72
CA GLY A 86 -15.67 8.20 -4.75
C GLY A 86 -14.90 8.85 -5.90
N HIS A 87 -13.81 9.54 -5.60
CA HIS A 87 -13.10 10.35 -6.59
C HIS A 87 -12.10 9.55 -7.46
N GLY A 88 -11.78 8.31 -7.08
CA GLY A 88 -10.67 7.56 -7.69
C GLY A 88 -10.86 7.13 -9.15
N ARG A 89 -12.10 7.06 -9.66
CA ARG A 89 -12.41 6.63 -11.04
C ARG A 89 -12.72 7.79 -11.97
N GLU A 90 -13.54 8.72 -11.53
CA GLU A 90 -14.08 9.81 -12.36
C GLU A 90 -13.04 10.91 -12.61
N TYR A 91 -12.28 11.31 -11.58
CA TYR A 91 -11.32 12.41 -11.69
C TYR A 91 -10.04 12.06 -12.47
N LYS A 92 -9.80 10.78 -12.81
CA LYS A 92 -8.54 10.36 -13.42
C LYS A 92 -8.54 10.38 -14.95
N LYS A 93 -9.71 10.44 -15.59
CA LYS A 93 -9.80 10.33 -17.07
C LYS A 93 -9.21 11.59 -17.75
N ASP A 94 -9.42 12.78 -17.17
CA ASP A 94 -9.07 14.04 -17.85
C ASP A 94 -7.98 14.87 -17.16
N MET A 95 -7.54 14.50 -15.95
CA MET A 95 -6.49 15.24 -15.24
C MET A 95 -5.08 14.83 -15.69
N SER A 96 -4.27 15.83 -16.02
CA SER A 96 -2.84 15.68 -16.24
C SER A 96 -2.13 15.09 -15.01
N PHE A 97 -0.90 14.61 -15.20
CA PHE A 97 -0.10 14.10 -14.08
C PHE A 97 0.15 15.18 -13.01
N GLU A 98 0.40 16.42 -13.42
CA GLU A 98 0.67 17.53 -12.51
C GLU A 98 -0.55 17.91 -11.69
N GLU A 99 -1.73 17.97 -12.31
CA GLU A 99 -2.98 18.25 -11.61
C GLU A 99 -3.30 17.15 -10.58
N ARG A 100 -3.12 15.88 -10.94
CA ARG A 100 -3.31 14.76 -9.97
C ARG A 100 -2.32 14.84 -8.81
N ARG A 101 -1.10 15.29 -9.06
CA ARG A 101 -0.11 15.52 -8.00
C ARG A 101 -0.51 16.69 -7.11
N ALA A 102 -0.92 17.81 -7.70
CA ALA A 102 -1.37 19.00 -6.98
C ALA A 102 -2.61 18.72 -6.14
N GLN A 103 -3.60 18.02 -6.70
CA GLN A 103 -4.81 17.61 -5.97
C GLN A 103 -4.44 16.72 -4.78
N ARG A 104 -3.60 15.68 -4.96
CA ARG A 104 -3.13 14.87 -3.83
C ARG A 104 -2.46 15.71 -2.75
N GLN A 105 -1.63 16.68 -3.13
CA GLN A 105 -0.99 17.59 -2.16
C GLN A 105 -2.02 18.44 -1.43
N ALA A 106 -3.01 19.00 -2.13
CA ALA A 106 -4.07 19.80 -1.54
C ALA A 106 -4.93 18.97 -0.57
N THR A 107 -5.29 17.75 -0.97
CA THR A 107 -6.07 16.84 -0.13
C THR A 107 -5.27 16.40 1.10
N HIS A 108 -3.96 16.12 0.98
CA HIS A 108 -3.09 15.88 2.12
C HIS A 108 -2.93 17.10 3.04
N ALA A 109 -2.92 18.32 2.50
CA ALA A 109 -2.90 19.55 3.29
C ALA A 109 -4.20 19.72 4.08
N SER A 110 -5.35 19.58 3.43
CA SER A 110 -6.67 19.65 4.09
C SER A 110 -6.77 18.67 5.25
N LEU A 111 -6.41 17.41 5.02
CA LEU A 111 -6.43 16.40 6.07
C LEU A 111 -5.51 16.76 7.25
N ARG A 112 -4.32 17.31 6.96
CA ARG A 112 -3.40 17.74 8.01
C ARG A 112 -4.03 18.86 8.83
N ASP A 113 -4.65 19.84 8.18
CA ASP A 113 -5.26 20.99 8.84
C ASP A 113 -6.43 20.55 9.72
N GLU A 114 -7.29 19.64 9.21
CA GLU A 114 -8.36 19.01 9.99
C GLU A 114 -7.83 18.26 11.21
N ILE A 115 -6.81 17.42 11.07
CA ILE A 115 -6.17 16.74 12.21
C ILE A 115 -5.61 17.75 13.21
N PHE A 116 -5.00 18.84 12.74
CA PHE A 116 -4.42 19.86 13.61
C PHE A 116 -5.50 20.51 14.48
N THR A 117 -6.74 20.68 14.00
CA THR A 117 -7.83 21.22 14.82
C THR A 117 -8.09 20.43 16.11
N VAL A 118 -7.87 19.11 16.07
CA VAL A 118 -8.05 18.19 17.21
C VAL A 118 -6.87 18.23 18.20
N LEU A 119 -5.69 18.67 17.74
CA LEU A 119 -4.48 18.72 18.55
C LEU A 119 -4.41 19.99 19.39
N THR A 120 -3.84 19.88 20.59
CA THR A 120 -3.46 21.02 21.42
C THR A 120 -2.33 21.82 20.77
N ALA A 121 -2.11 23.07 21.21
CA ALA A 121 -1.04 23.91 20.67
C ALA A 121 0.36 23.24 20.80
N GLU A 122 0.63 22.62 21.95
CA GLU A 122 1.88 21.89 22.20
C GLU A 122 2.03 20.66 21.29
N GLN A 123 0.95 19.88 21.11
CA GLN A 123 0.95 18.72 20.21
C GLN A 123 1.16 19.13 18.75
N ARG A 124 0.59 20.26 18.30
CA ARG A 124 0.83 20.79 16.96
C ARG A 124 2.30 21.14 16.78
N ALA A 125 2.89 21.89 17.71
CA ALA A 125 4.30 22.25 17.65
C ALA A 125 5.21 21.00 17.58
N LYS A 126 4.91 19.98 18.40
CA LYS A 126 5.61 18.68 18.36
C LYS A 126 5.44 17.99 17.01
N ALA A 127 4.22 17.93 16.47
CA ALA A 127 3.95 17.32 15.17
C ALA A 127 4.70 18.03 14.02
N GLU A 128 4.82 19.36 14.08
CA GLU A 128 5.60 20.13 13.10
C GLU A 128 7.10 19.88 13.21
N ALA A 129 7.63 19.81 14.43
CA ALA A 129 9.04 19.47 14.66
C ALA A 129 9.36 18.05 14.13
N LEU A 130 8.52 17.06 14.44
CA LEU A 130 8.66 15.69 13.92
C LEU A 130 8.60 15.66 12.40
N LYS A 131 7.69 16.43 11.80
CA LYS A 131 7.57 16.54 10.34
C LYS A 131 8.85 17.14 9.72
N ALA A 132 9.37 18.22 10.29
CA ALA A 132 10.59 18.86 9.77
C ALA A 132 11.79 17.91 9.78
N GLN A 133 11.97 17.13 10.86
CA GLN A 133 13.00 16.09 10.92
C GLN A 133 12.78 15.03 9.82
N LEU A 134 11.54 14.55 9.67
CA LEU A 134 11.19 13.58 8.62
C LEU A 134 11.42 14.12 7.22
N ASP A 135 11.16 15.40 6.95
CA ASP A 135 11.40 16.03 5.65
C ASP A 135 12.90 16.20 5.36
N ASN A 136 13.72 16.38 6.41
CA ASN A 136 15.18 16.32 6.35
C ASN A 136 15.73 14.90 6.22
N GLY A 137 14.87 13.89 6.16
CA GLY A 137 15.27 12.49 6.07
C GLY A 137 15.74 11.88 7.39
N GLN A 138 15.62 12.62 8.50
CA GLN A 138 15.92 12.15 9.84
C GLN A 138 14.68 11.48 10.44
N MET A 139 14.85 10.30 11.05
CA MET A 139 13.82 9.70 11.87
C MET A 139 13.90 10.29 13.28
N PRO A 140 12.82 10.88 13.81
CA PRO A 140 12.81 11.42 15.16
C PRO A 140 13.12 10.36 16.21
N GLU A 141 13.96 10.71 17.17
CA GLU A 141 14.43 9.81 18.23
C GLU A 141 13.25 9.25 19.05
N GLU A 142 12.19 10.03 19.24
CA GLU A 142 10.99 9.61 19.95
C GLU A 142 10.24 8.51 19.20
N ILE A 143 10.21 8.58 17.86
CA ILE A 143 9.60 7.54 17.02
C ILE A 143 10.44 6.25 17.07
N ILE A 144 11.76 6.39 17.09
CA ILE A 144 12.70 5.26 17.26
C ILE A 144 12.44 4.60 18.62
N GLY A 145 12.40 5.40 19.69
CA GLY A 145 12.10 4.95 21.06
C GLY A 145 10.81 4.12 21.13
N LYS A 146 9.68 4.65 20.63
CA LYS A 146 8.40 3.91 20.62
C LYS A 146 8.45 2.61 19.82
N ARG A 147 9.26 2.54 18.75
CA ARG A 147 9.45 1.27 18.00
C ARG A 147 10.26 0.26 18.80
N LEU A 148 11.30 0.72 19.49
CA LEU A 148 12.11 -0.12 20.37
C LEU A 148 11.34 -0.59 21.59
N ASP A 149 10.48 0.24 22.19
CA ASP A 149 9.61 -0.14 23.31
C ASP A 149 8.70 -1.31 22.92
N ARG A 150 8.07 -1.25 21.74
CA ARG A 150 7.24 -2.35 21.22
C ARG A 150 8.02 -3.62 20.92
N LEU A 151 9.29 -3.51 20.51
CA LEU A 151 10.17 -4.67 20.34
C LEU A 151 10.62 -5.23 21.69
N ARG A 152 10.93 -4.35 22.63
CA ARG A 152 11.28 -4.68 24.01
C ARG A 152 10.17 -5.48 24.67
N GLU A 153 8.93 -5.04 24.56
CA GLU A 153 7.77 -5.74 25.11
C GLU A 153 7.60 -7.14 24.47
N LYS A 154 7.73 -7.25 23.14
CA LYS A 154 7.46 -8.50 22.42
C LYS A 154 8.58 -9.54 22.51
N LEU A 155 9.81 -9.09 22.64
CA LEU A 155 11.00 -9.96 22.70
C LEU A 155 11.63 -9.98 24.09
N HIS A 156 11.02 -9.30 25.07
CA HIS A 156 11.55 -9.16 26.42
C HIS A 156 13.02 -8.69 26.43
N LEU A 157 13.32 -7.63 25.68
CA LEU A 157 14.69 -7.13 25.52
C LEU A 157 15.22 -6.51 26.82
N ALA A 158 16.49 -6.76 27.12
CA ALA A 158 17.23 -6.07 28.18
C ALA A 158 17.57 -4.62 27.76
N ASP A 159 17.83 -3.75 28.74
CA ASP A 159 18.16 -2.34 28.49
C ASP A 159 19.42 -2.18 27.64
N GLU A 160 20.43 -3.04 27.83
CA GLU A 160 21.64 -3.06 27.01
C GLU A 160 21.35 -3.41 25.56
N GLN A 161 20.45 -4.38 25.31
CA GLN A 161 20.06 -4.76 23.95
C GLN A 161 19.30 -3.61 23.27
N VAL A 162 18.41 -2.92 24.00
CA VAL A 162 17.70 -1.75 23.49
C VAL A 162 18.69 -0.63 23.12
N ALA A 163 19.70 -0.37 23.95
CA ALA A 163 20.74 0.61 23.66
C ALA A 163 21.55 0.23 22.40
N GLN A 164 21.92 -1.04 22.25
CA GLN A 164 22.61 -1.54 21.06
C GLN A 164 21.74 -1.42 19.79
N LEU A 165 20.46 -1.76 19.86
CA LEU A 165 19.53 -1.60 18.74
C LEU A 165 19.30 -0.13 18.37
N LYS A 166 19.27 0.77 19.34
CA LYS A 166 19.19 2.21 19.10
C LYS A 166 20.43 2.72 18.37
N ALA A 167 21.62 2.23 18.72
CA ALA A 167 22.86 2.58 18.02
C ALA A 167 22.93 2.01 16.59
N LEU A 168 22.27 0.87 16.33
CA LEU A 168 22.13 0.31 14.98
C LEU A 168 21.18 1.08 14.08
N ASP A 169 20.37 2.01 14.61
CA ASP A 169 19.36 2.73 13.82
C ASP A 169 19.99 3.67 12.79
N THR A 170 20.37 3.04 11.68
CA THR A 170 21.01 3.60 10.50
C THR A 170 19.96 3.98 9.46
N TRP A 171 18.67 4.01 9.80
CA TRP A 171 17.62 4.40 8.85
C TRP A 171 17.81 5.80 8.25
N ASN A 172 18.55 6.67 8.94
CA ASN A 172 18.92 8.00 8.46
C ASN A 172 19.85 7.94 7.25
N THR A 173 20.75 6.96 7.15
CA THR A 173 21.72 6.89 6.04
C THR A 173 21.01 6.52 4.73
N LEU A 174 20.13 5.52 4.76
CA LEU A 174 19.48 5.02 3.55
C LEU A 174 18.51 6.01 2.91
N ARG A 175 17.97 6.95 3.69
CA ARG A 175 16.98 7.91 3.19
C ARG A 175 17.62 9.10 2.49
N GLN A 176 18.86 9.45 2.85
CA GLN A 176 19.64 10.50 2.20
C GLN A 176 20.04 10.09 0.78
N ASP A 177 20.35 8.81 0.56
CA ASP A 177 20.74 8.27 -0.75
C ASP A 177 19.64 8.29 -1.80
N ARG A 178 18.37 8.47 -1.41
CA ARG A 178 17.25 8.59 -2.36
C ARG A 178 17.42 9.80 -3.30
N LYS A 179 18.08 10.86 -2.85
CA LYS A 179 18.33 12.06 -3.68
C LYS A 179 19.44 11.82 -4.72
N ASN A 180 20.27 10.79 -4.51
CA ASN A 180 21.52 10.59 -5.23
C ASN A 180 21.55 9.31 -6.07
N SER A 181 20.55 8.42 -5.97
CA SER A 181 20.57 7.15 -6.71
C SER A 181 20.21 7.34 -8.20
N ASP A 182 21.02 6.77 -9.09
CA ASP A 182 20.90 6.72 -10.57
C ASP A 182 19.64 6.01 -11.11
N GLY A 183 18.62 5.82 -10.27
CA GLY A 183 17.34 5.24 -10.64
C GLY A 183 16.65 4.53 -9.48
N GLN A 184 15.31 4.51 -9.52
CA GLN A 184 14.46 3.87 -8.52
C GLN A 184 14.84 2.39 -8.26
N ARG A 185 15.36 1.69 -9.27
CA ARG A 185 15.74 0.28 -9.18
C ARG A 185 16.95 0.05 -8.26
N GLU A 186 18.02 0.84 -8.40
CA GLU A 186 19.20 0.70 -7.55
C GLU A 186 18.89 1.11 -6.11
N PHE A 187 18.09 2.16 -5.91
CA PHE A 187 17.59 2.52 -4.57
C PHE A 187 16.87 1.35 -3.88
N HIS A 188 15.97 0.65 -4.59
CA HIS A 188 15.29 -0.52 -4.01
C HIS A 188 16.24 -1.68 -3.69
N LYS A 189 17.28 -1.89 -4.51
CA LYS A 189 18.29 -2.92 -4.27
C LYS A 189 19.14 -2.57 -3.05
N GLN A 190 19.63 -1.33 -2.94
CA GLN A 190 20.37 -0.83 -1.79
C GLN A 190 19.54 -0.94 -0.50
N ARG A 191 18.28 -0.50 -0.55
CA ARG A 191 17.32 -0.67 0.56
C ARG A 191 17.18 -2.12 1.01
N ASN A 192 17.03 -3.05 0.07
CA ASN A 192 16.89 -4.45 0.41
C ASN A 192 18.18 -5.04 0.99
N ALA A 193 19.35 -4.69 0.44
CA ALA A 193 20.64 -5.12 0.96
C ALA A 193 20.85 -4.62 2.39
N PHE A 194 20.54 -3.35 2.63
CA PHE A 194 20.55 -2.75 3.96
C PHE A 194 19.61 -3.47 4.93
N HIS A 195 18.38 -3.81 4.52
CA HIS A 195 17.47 -4.56 5.39
C HIS A 195 18.02 -5.92 5.79
N VAL A 196 18.70 -6.62 4.88
CA VAL A 196 19.34 -7.92 5.17
C VAL A 196 20.49 -7.74 6.15
N GLU A 197 21.35 -6.75 5.95
CA GLU A 197 22.48 -6.47 6.84
C GLU A 197 22.02 -6.01 8.22
N TYR A 198 21.05 -5.09 8.28
CA TYR A 198 20.43 -4.63 9.52
C TYR A 198 19.81 -5.81 10.29
N GLU A 199 19.09 -6.69 9.61
CA GLU A 199 18.51 -7.88 10.25
C GLU A 199 19.60 -8.78 10.84
N LYS A 200 20.69 -9.01 10.10
CA LYS A 200 21.84 -9.80 10.59
C LYS A 200 22.45 -9.19 11.85
N GLN A 201 22.67 -7.88 11.86
CA GLN A 201 23.24 -7.17 13.02
C GLN A 201 22.31 -7.23 14.23
N MET A 202 21.01 -7.04 14.01
CA MET A 202 19.99 -7.18 15.06
C MET A 202 19.97 -8.60 15.62
N LEU A 203 20.02 -9.65 14.79
CA LEU A 203 20.03 -11.04 15.28
C LEU A 203 21.24 -11.32 16.18
N ASN A 204 22.41 -10.70 15.92
CA ASN A 204 23.59 -10.84 16.78
C ASN A 204 23.42 -10.23 18.18
N ILE A 205 22.49 -9.28 18.35
CA ILE A 205 22.17 -8.66 19.65
C ILE A 205 21.16 -9.53 20.43
N LEU A 206 20.32 -10.28 19.72
CA LEU A 206 19.27 -11.10 20.30
C LEU A 206 19.83 -12.43 20.84
N THR A 207 19.27 -12.88 21.97
CA THR A 207 19.53 -14.24 22.48
C THR A 207 18.92 -15.29 21.54
N PRO A 208 19.36 -16.56 21.60
CA PRO A 208 18.78 -17.62 20.76
C PRO A 208 17.25 -17.77 20.89
N GLU A 209 16.73 -17.62 22.11
CA GLU A 209 15.28 -17.67 22.37
C GLU A 209 14.55 -16.49 21.70
N GLN A 210 15.11 -15.28 21.80
CA GLN A 210 14.56 -14.08 21.16
C GLN A 210 14.62 -14.16 19.62
N GLN A 211 15.67 -14.77 19.06
CA GLN A 211 15.77 -15.00 17.62
C GLN A 211 14.63 -15.90 17.11
N THR A 212 14.28 -16.94 17.87
CA THR A 212 13.13 -17.82 17.58
C THR A 212 11.82 -17.03 17.59
N LEU A 213 11.55 -16.26 18.65
CA LEU A 213 10.35 -15.41 18.73
C LEU A 213 10.29 -14.39 17.58
N PHE A 214 11.42 -13.78 17.23
CA PHE A 214 11.50 -12.84 16.11
C PHE A 214 11.20 -13.53 14.76
N ALA A 215 11.70 -14.74 14.54
CA ALA A 215 11.41 -15.54 13.36
C ALA A 215 9.92 -15.90 13.26
N GLU A 216 9.30 -16.28 14.37
CA GLU A 216 7.84 -16.55 14.46
C GLU A 216 7.03 -15.29 14.14
N MET A 217 7.37 -14.14 14.73
CA MET A 217 6.74 -12.85 14.42
C MET A 217 6.84 -12.51 12.92
N LYS A 218 7.99 -12.78 12.30
CA LYS A 218 8.18 -12.61 10.85
C LYS A 218 7.30 -13.57 10.05
N ALA A 219 7.22 -14.84 10.43
CA ALA A 219 6.37 -15.82 9.79
C ALA A 219 4.88 -15.43 9.87
N GLN A 220 4.41 -15.04 11.06
CA GLN A 220 3.05 -14.54 11.27
C GLN A 220 2.75 -13.31 10.42
N ARG A 221 3.69 -12.36 10.31
CA ARG A 221 3.54 -11.19 9.43
C ARG A 221 3.46 -11.59 7.97
N ARG A 222 4.28 -12.54 7.50
CA ARG A 222 4.23 -13.07 6.13
C ARG A 222 2.87 -13.72 5.85
N GLU A 223 2.37 -14.52 6.77
CA GLU A 223 1.04 -15.15 6.66
C GLU A 223 -0.09 -14.11 6.64
N GLN A 224 -0.03 -13.10 7.51
CA GLN A 224 -0.99 -11.99 7.47
C GLN A 224 -0.96 -11.25 6.12
N MET A 225 0.24 -11.01 5.58
CA MET A 225 0.40 -10.39 4.26
C MET A 225 -0.15 -11.29 3.14
N LYS A 226 0.09 -12.61 3.21
CA LYS A 226 -0.45 -13.61 2.29
C LYS A 226 -1.97 -13.58 2.29
N ARG A 227 -2.61 -13.62 3.47
CA ARG A 227 -4.08 -13.49 3.61
C ARG A 227 -4.63 -12.19 3.03
N ARG A 228 -3.93 -11.07 3.24
CA ARG A 228 -4.32 -9.77 2.66
C ARG A 228 -4.22 -9.78 1.14
N PHE A 229 -3.16 -10.36 0.60
CA PHE A 229 -2.97 -10.51 -0.83
C PHE A 229 -4.06 -11.38 -1.45
N HIS A 230 -4.39 -12.51 -0.82
CA HIS A 230 -5.50 -13.38 -1.22
C HIS A 230 -6.85 -12.67 -1.25
N LYS A 231 -7.21 -11.98 -0.17
CA LYS A 231 -8.46 -11.21 -0.10
C LYS A 231 -8.52 -10.11 -1.16
N PHE A 232 -7.38 -9.51 -1.49
CA PHE A 232 -7.31 -8.50 -2.55
C PHE A 232 -7.49 -9.14 -3.94
N GLY A 233 -6.83 -10.28 -4.19
CA GLY A 233 -6.99 -11.04 -5.44
C GLY A 233 -8.43 -11.46 -5.70
N GLU A 234 -9.14 -11.94 -4.67
CA GLU A 234 -10.56 -12.32 -4.76
C GLU A 234 -11.45 -11.17 -5.19
N LYS A 235 -11.32 -10.02 -4.53
CA LYS A 235 -12.11 -8.84 -4.86
C LYS A 235 -11.81 -8.32 -6.26
N HIS A 236 -10.58 -8.49 -6.73
CA HIS A 236 -10.22 -8.11 -8.09
C HIS A 236 -10.81 -9.06 -9.14
N ALA A 237 -10.82 -10.37 -8.87
CA ALA A 237 -11.49 -11.35 -9.71
C ALA A 237 -12.99 -11.06 -9.78
N GLN A 238 -13.66 -10.87 -8.63
CA GLN A 238 -15.09 -10.58 -8.58
C GLN A 238 -15.45 -9.33 -9.37
N ARG A 239 -14.73 -8.23 -9.17
CA ARG A 239 -14.96 -6.99 -9.93
C ARG A 239 -14.75 -7.14 -11.43
N ARG A 240 -13.84 -8.04 -11.84
CA ARG A 240 -13.62 -8.32 -13.25
C ARG A 240 -14.77 -9.14 -13.82
N ILE A 241 -15.28 -10.11 -13.06
CA ILE A 241 -16.46 -10.90 -13.42
C ILE A 241 -17.68 -9.98 -13.53
N GLU A 242 -17.99 -9.19 -12.49
CA GLU A 242 -19.07 -8.18 -12.50
C GLU A 242 -18.97 -7.28 -13.73
N HIS A 243 -17.77 -6.75 -14.03
CA HIS A 243 -17.58 -5.91 -15.21
C HIS A 243 -17.82 -6.64 -16.54
N LEU A 244 -17.36 -7.89 -16.68
CA LEU A 244 -17.58 -8.70 -17.88
C LEU A 244 -19.05 -9.08 -18.00
N THR A 245 -19.72 -9.40 -16.89
CA THR A 245 -21.16 -9.67 -16.83
C THR A 245 -21.95 -8.49 -17.34
N ASP A 246 -21.71 -7.29 -16.78
CA ASP A 246 -22.40 -6.07 -17.19
C ASP A 246 -22.10 -5.71 -18.64
N ALA A 247 -20.83 -5.84 -19.07
CA ALA A 247 -20.41 -5.43 -20.40
C ALA A 247 -20.87 -6.42 -21.48
N LEU A 248 -20.89 -7.73 -21.23
CA LEU A 248 -21.19 -8.75 -22.23
C LEU A 248 -22.61 -9.33 -22.10
N GLY A 249 -23.33 -9.02 -21.02
CA GLY A 249 -24.63 -9.63 -20.73
C GLY A 249 -24.49 -11.13 -20.50
N LEU A 250 -23.59 -11.53 -19.60
CA LEU A 250 -23.32 -12.95 -19.31
C LEU A 250 -24.44 -13.58 -18.49
N ASP A 251 -24.85 -14.79 -18.84
CA ASP A 251 -25.79 -15.57 -18.03
C ASP A 251 -25.13 -16.19 -16.79
N GLU A 252 -25.93 -16.78 -15.89
CA GLU A 252 -25.45 -17.38 -14.64
C GLU A 252 -24.47 -18.54 -14.88
N ALA A 253 -24.65 -19.31 -15.95
CA ALA A 253 -23.78 -20.44 -16.27
C ALA A 253 -22.40 -19.96 -16.74
N GLN A 254 -22.36 -18.93 -17.59
CA GLN A 254 -21.13 -18.28 -18.03
C GLN A 254 -20.40 -17.59 -16.87
N GLN A 255 -21.13 -16.96 -15.95
CA GLN A 255 -20.56 -16.35 -14.74
C GLN A 255 -19.88 -17.41 -13.85
N ALA A 256 -20.53 -18.55 -13.61
CA ALA A 256 -19.95 -19.64 -12.84
C ALA A 256 -18.67 -20.20 -13.50
N GLN A 257 -18.65 -20.30 -14.84
CA GLN A 257 -17.45 -20.72 -15.57
C GLN A 257 -16.31 -19.69 -15.46
N LEU A 258 -16.61 -18.38 -15.49
CA LEU A 258 -15.61 -17.34 -15.25
C LEU A 258 -15.06 -17.39 -13.81
N GLU A 259 -15.91 -17.59 -12.82
CA GLU A 259 -15.50 -17.77 -11.42
C GLU A 259 -14.49 -18.92 -11.30
N GLU A 260 -14.76 -20.06 -11.93
CA GLU A 260 -13.85 -21.20 -11.96
C GLU A 260 -12.53 -20.87 -12.66
N ILE A 261 -12.56 -20.19 -13.82
CA ILE A 261 -11.35 -19.77 -14.55
C ILE A 261 -10.47 -18.88 -13.68
N PHE A 262 -11.04 -17.87 -13.01
CA PHE A 262 -10.27 -16.95 -12.15
C PHE A 262 -9.82 -17.59 -10.84
N ALA A 263 -10.60 -18.53 -10.27
CA ALA A 263 -10.18 -19.32 -9.12
C ALA A 263 -8.94 -20.17 -9.45
N ASN A 264 -8.95 -20.84 -10.61
CA ASN A 264 -7.82 -21.63 -11.10
C ASN A 264 -6.59 -20.76 -11.38
N LEU A 265 -6.76 -19.59 -12.01
CA LEU A 265 -5.67 -18.63 -12.21
C LEU A 265 -5.02 -18.23 -10.87
N ARG A 266 -5.84 -17.96 -9.86
CA ARG A 266 -5.36 -17.58 -8.52
C ARG A 266 -4.59 -18.71 -7.85
N ALA A 267 -5.09 -19.94 -7.91
CA ALA A 267 -4.42 -21.11 -7.34
C ALA A 267 -3.05 -21.33 -7.98
N ASN A 268 -2.98 -21.28 -9.33
CA ASN A 268 -1.73 -21.39 -10.07
C ASN A 268 -0.74 -20.27 -9.71
N PHE A 269 -1.22 -19.04 -9.62
CA PHE A 269 -0.38 -17.89 -9.26
C PHE A 269 0.16 -17.98 -7.82
N GLU A 270 -0.65 -18.49 -6.89
CA GLU A 270 -0.19 -18.74 -5.53
C GLU A 270 0.92 -19.80 -5.49
N GLU A 271 0.77 -20.89 -6.24
CA GLU A 271 1.80 -21.93 -6.35
C GLU A 271 3.10 -21.36 -6.92
N GLU A 272 3.05 -20.60 -8.02
CA GLU A 272 4.24 -19.98 -8.60
C GLU A 272 4.94 -19.01 -7.65
N LEU A 273 4.17 -18.23 -6.88
CA LEU A 273 4.72 -17.31 -5.87
C LEU A 273 5.43 -18.07 -4.75
N GLN A 274 4.93 -19.24 -4.35
CA GLN A 274 5.58 -20.09 -3.36
C GLN A 274 6.89 -20.70 -3.91
N GLN A 275 6.92 -21.04 -5.21
CA GLN A 275 8.06 -21.66 -5.86
C GLN A 275 9.26 -20.72 -6.13
N GLY A 276 9.12 -19.39 -6.01
CA GLY A 276 10.33 -18.59 -5.94
C GLY A 276 10.19 -17.11 -5.61
N SER A 277 10.85 -16.75 -4.51
CA SER A 277 11.08 -15.38 -4.05
C SER A 277 12.42 -14.78 -4.52
N GLY A 278 13.09 -15.38 -5.51
CA GLY A 278 14.43 -14.98 -5.97
C GLY A 278 14.45 -14.10 -7.24
N ARG A 279 15.48 -13.26 -7.40
CA ARG A 279 15.64 -12.38 -8.59
C ARG A 279 15.68 -13.14 -9.92
N ARG A 280 16.31 -14.32 -9.96
CA ARG A 280 16.33 -15.21 -11.14
C ARG A 280 14.95 -15.76 -11.49
N ASN A 281 14.01 -15.74 -10.54
CA ASN A 281 12.64 -16.22 -10.78
C ASN A 281 11.72 -15.13 -11.34
N ARG A 282 12.15 -13.86 -11.42
CA ARG A 282 11.26 -12.77 -11.83
C ARG A 282 10.87 -12.85 -13.31
N ASP A 283 11.82 -13.14 -14.20
CA ASP A 283 11.53 -13.22 -15.63
C ASP A 283 10.75 -14.49 -15.95
N ARG A 284 11.06 -15.60 -15.27
CA ARG A 284 10.24 -16.82 -15.29
C ARG A 284 8.81 -16.55 -14.82
N MET A 285 8.63 -15.84 -13.71
CA MET A 285 7.31 -15.45 -13.18
C MET A 285 6.55 -14.55 -14.16
N ARG A 286 7.24 -13.61 -14.83
CA ARG A 286 6.61 -12.77 -15.86
C ARG A 286 6.13 -13.61 -17.05
N GLN A 287 6.96 -14.53 -17.52
CA GLN A 287 6.61 -15.42 -18.62
C GLN A 287 5.45 -16.32 -18.22
N ALA A 288 5.53 -16.98 -17.07
CA ALA A 288 4.47 -17.84 -16.56
C ALA A 288 3.15 -17.07 -16.37
N MET A 289 3.20 -15.84 -15.83
CA MET A 289 2.04 -14.97 -15.73
C MET A 289 1.48 -14.56 -17.11
N HIS A 290 2.33 -14.32 -18.11
CA HIS A 290 1.90 -14.06 -19.47
C HIS A 290 1.17 -15.28 -20.07
N ASP A 291 1.77 -16.46 -19.96
CA ASP A 291 1.21 -17.71 -20.49
C ASP A 291 -0.13 -18.04 -19.83
N LYS A 292 -0.23 -17.87 -18.49
CA LYS A 292 -1.47 -18.05 -17.75
C LYS A 292 -2.55 -17.02 -18.11
N MET A 293 -2.16 -15.77 -18.39
CA MET A 293 -3.12 -14.77 -18.86
C MET A 293 -3.62 -15.07 -20.27
N SER A 294 -2.77 -15.64 -21.13
CA SER A 294 -3.19 -16.14 -22.45
C SER A 294 -4.17 -17.30 -22.32
N GLU A 295 -3.86 -18.27 -21.46
CA GLU A 295 -4.73 -19.42 -21.18
C GLU A 295 -6.10 -18.97 -20.66
N VAL A 296 -6.14 -17.99 -19.75
CA VAL A 296 -7.39 -17.41 -19.25
C VAL A 296 -8.18 -16.71 -20.35
N ASP A 297 -7.51 -16.00 -21.26
CA ASP A 297 -8.17 -15.36 -22.40
C ASP A 297 -8.82 -16.39 -23.32
N GLU A 298 -8.09 -17.45 -23.68
CA GLU A 298 -8.60 -18.55 -24.52
C GLU A 298 -9.81 -19.23 -23.88
N ARG A 299 -9.73 -19.58 -22.60
CA ARG A 299 -10.86 -20.19 -21.86
C ARG A 299 -12.06 -19.25 -21.76
N THR A 300 -11.80 -17.95 -21.57
CA THR A 300 -12.86 -16.93 -21.56
C THR A 300 -13.55 -16.87 -22.92
N ARG A 301 -12.81 -16.88 -24.04
CA ARG A 301 -13.41 -16.87 -25.38
C ARG A 301 -14.30 -18.08 -25.65
N ALA A 302 -13.91 -19.25 -25.16
CA ALA A 302 -14.62 -20.51 -25.41
C ALA A 302 -16.04 -20.57 -24.80
N ILE A 303 -16.31 -19.77 -23.77
CA ILE A 303 -17.62 -19.75 -23.10
C ILE A 303 -18.55 -18.65 -23.62
N LEU A 304 -18.05 -17.76 -24.48
CA LEU A 304 -18.83 -16.64 -25.03
C LEU A 304 -19.56 -17.04 -26.31
N THR A 305 -20.73 -16.46 -26.53
CA THR A 305 -21.41 -16.52 -27.83
C THR A 305 -20.64 -15.70 -28.87
N ALA A 306 -20.95 -15.88 -30.15
CA ALA A 306 -20.29 -15.12 -31.23
C ALA A 306 -20.41 -13.59 -31.05
N GLU A 307 -21.58 -13.11 -30.64
CA GLU A 307 -21.84 -11.69 -30.40
C GLU A 307 -21.06 -11.17 -29.17
N GLN A 308 -21.05 -11.94 -28.08
CA GLN A 308 -20.29 -11.61 -26.87
C GLN A 308 -18.78 -11.61 -27.12
N LEU A 309 -18.28 -12.57 -27.91
CA LEU A 309 -16.88 -12.67 -28.28
C LEU A 309 -16.42 -11.43 -29.05
N GLN A 310 -17.21 -10.95 -30.02
CA GLN A 310 -16.89 -9.73 -30.74
C GLN A 310 -16.75 -8.53 -29.78
N LYS A 311 -17.73 -8.35 -28.88
CA LYS A 311 -17.70 -7.27 -27.88
C LYS A 311 -16.52 -7.41 -26.91
N TYR A 312 -16.16 -8.63 -26.55
CA TYR A 312 -14.98 -8.90 -25.71
C TYR A 312 -13.67 -8.50 -26.40
N GLU A 313 -13.49 -8.78 -27.69
CA GLU A 313 -12.32 -8.34 -28.44
C GLU A 313 -12.24 -6.81 -28.56
N GLU A 314 -13.38 -6.13 -28.73
CA GLU A 314 -13.46 -4.66 -28.73
C GLU A 314 -13.02 -4.07 -27.38
N LEU A 315 -13.51 -4.61 -26.26
CA LEU A 315 -13.09 -4.22 -24.92
C LEU A 315 -11.59 -4.43 -24.72
N LYS A 316 -11.06 -5.58 -25.15
CA LYS A 316 -9.63 -5.90 -25.06
C LYS A 316 -8.78 -4.92 -25.86
N ALA A 317 -9.22 -4.56 -27.08
CA ALA A 317 -8.55 -3.58 -27.93
C ALA A 317 -8.56 -2.16 -27.31
N GLU A 318 -9.68 -1.74 -26.69
CA GLU A 318 -9.77 -0.48 -25.97
C GLU A 318 -8.79 -0.44 -24.78
N HIS A 319 -8.73 -1.51 -24.01
CA HIS A 319 -7.79 -1.63 -22.89
C HIS A 319 -6.33 -1.64 -23.34
N GLY A 320 -6.02 -2.27 -24.49
CA GLY A 320 -4.68 -2.27 -25.07
C GLY A 320 -4.18 -0.87 -25.42
N LYS A 321 -5.04 -0.01 -25.99
CA LYS A 321 -4.68 1.37 -26.36
C LYS A 321 -4.31 2.23 -25.15
N ARG A 322 -4.96 2.02 -24.00
CA ARG A 322 -4.67 2.78 -22.77
C ARG A 322 -3.30 2.45 -22.15
N ARG A 323 -2.75 1.27 -22.40
CA ARG A 323 -1.42 0.87 -21.86
C ARG A 323 -0.24 1.31 -22.72
N GLY A 324 -0.45 1.64 -24.00
CA GLY A 324 0.63 1.99 -24.94
C GLY A 324 1.00 3.48 -25.01
N GLY A 325 0.22 4.39 -24.41
CA GLY A 325 0.38 5.84 -24.58
C GLY A 325 1.42 6.53 -23.67
N GLY A 326 2.37 5.81 -23.11
CA GLY A 326 3.29 6.33 -22.09
C GLY A 326 4.71 5.79 -22.19
N PHE A 327 5.25 5.69 -23.42
CA PHE A 327 6.66 5.46 -23.66
C PHE A 327 7.39 6.77 -23.97
#